data_AF-A0A7C1GDI3-F1
#
_entry.id   AF-A0A7C1GDI3-F1
#
_cell.length_a   1.000
_cell.length_b   1.000
_cell.length_c   1.000
_cell.angle_alpha   90.00
_cell.angle_beta   90.00
_cell.angle_gamma   90.00
#
_symmetry.space_group_name_H-M   'P 1'
#
loop_
_entity.id
_entity.type
_entity.pdbx_description
1 polymer ?
#
loop_
_entity_poly.entity_id
_entity_poly.type
_entity_poly.pdbx_seq_one_letter_code
_entity_poly.pdbx_strand_id
1 'polypeptide(L)'
;MKKFSPPLRPLALINFKNIDSALSHIVANFWKLVWGSNNPAIDQRTKYLLSLSNTVGAGRIRQATRELIKAYAAGTTVSELDELFTLFVWNQGAGYFASEIGPSPLFAAYQSIKSQENTSLPKEEVVKSLLRDFGEDNPDCGVRS
;
A
#
# COMPACT_ATOMS: atom_id res chain seq x y z
N MET A 1 -13.71 -14.11 -14.09
CA MET A 1 -12.84 -13.00 -13.66
C MET A 1 -11.63 -13.57 -12.94
N LYS A 2 -10.39 -13.29 -13.38
CA LYS A 2 -9.19 -13.68 -12.64
C LYS A 2 -9.25 -13.03 -11.26
N LYS A 3 -9.14 -13.83 -10.19
CA LYS A 3 -9.06 -13.35 -8.81
C LYS A 3 -7.86 -12.39 -8.74
N PHE A 4 -8.10 -11.08 -8.60
CA PHE A 4 -7.03 -10.08 -8.56
C PHE A 4 -6.14 -10.39 -7.35
N SER A 5 -4.94 -10.91 -7.61
CA SER A 5 -3.94 -11.11 -6.56
C SER A 5 -3.28 -9.76 -6.33
N PRO A 6 -3.27 -9.22 -5.09
CA PRO A 6 -2.65 -7.94 -4.84
C PRO A 6 -1.15 -7.97 -5.19
N PRO A 7 -0.60 -6.85 -5.70
CA PRO A 7 0.77 -6.78 -6.23
C PRO A 7 1.87 -6.92 -5.14
N LEU A 8 1.51 -6.86 -3.85
CA LEU A 8 2.45 -6.99 -2.72
C LEU A 8 1.96 -8.06 -1.75
N ARG A 9 2.71 -9.16 -1.64
CA ARG A 9 2.36 -10.31 -0.81
C ARG A 9 2.81 -10.10 0.65
N PRO A 10 2.16 -10.73 1.64
CA PRO A 10 2.58 -10.61 3.03
C PRO A 10 3.79 -11.53 3.32
N LEU A 11 4.97 -11.24 2.76
CA LEU A 11 6.15 -12.11 2.90
C LEU A 11 6.58 -12.35 4.36
N ALA A 12 6.25 -11.43 5.27
CA ALA A 12 6.47 -11.61 6.71
C ALA A 12 5.81 -12.87 7.30
N LEU A 13 4.75 -13.42 6.67
CA LEU A 13 4.14 -14.69 7.09
C LEU A 13 5.13 -15.85 7.06
N ILE A 14 6.09 -15.82 6.12
CA ILE A 14 7.14 -16.84 5.97
C ILE A 14 8.03 -16.80 7.22
N ASN A 15 8.37 -15.61 7.70
CA ASN A 15 9.24 -15.44 8.87
C ASN A 15 8.55 -15.85 10.17
N PHE A 16 7.23 -15.74 10.29
CA PHE A 16 6.53 -16.19 11.51
C PHE A 16 6.67 -17.70 11.74
N LYS A 17 6.83 -18.49 10.68
CA LYS A 17 7.07 -19.94 10.82
C LYS A 17 8.40 -20.24 11.50
N ASN A 18 9.41 -19.36 11.33
CA ASN A 18 10.69 -19.48 12.01
C ASN A 18 10.61 -19.15 13.51
N ILE A 19 9.53 -18.47 13.93
CA ILE A 19 9.25 -18.19 15.35
C ILE A 19 8.40 -19.33 15.93
N ASP A 20 7.23 -19.57 15.34
CA ASP A 20 6.29 -20.61 15.76
C ASP A 20 5.29 -20.95 14.63
N SER A 21 5.07 -22.26 14.42
CA SER A 21 4.18 -22.71 13.33
C SER A 21 2.70 -22.44 13.59
N ALA A 22 2.25 -22.49 14.84
CA ALA A 22 0.87 -22.16 15.19
C ALA A 22 0.60 -20.66 14.99
N LEU A 23 1.56 -19.80 15.38
CA LEU A 23 1.51 -18.36 15.11
C LEU A 23 1.38 -18.08 13.61
N SER A 24 2.21 -18.70 12.77
CA SER A 24 2.14 -18.52 11.31
C SER A 24 0.75 -18.88 10.76
N HIS A 25 0.16 -20.00 11.21
CA HIS A 25 -1.20 -20.38 10.81
C HIS A 25 -2.27 -19.40 11.29
N ILE A 26 -2.19 -18.92 12.54
CA ILE A 26 -3.13 -17.94 13.08
C ILE A 26 -3.10 -16.65 12.25
N VAL A 27 -1.89 -16.12 11.98
CA VAL A 27 -1.76 -14.87 11.22
C VAL A 27 -2.20 -15.05 9.76
N ALA A 28 -1.92 -16.19 9.13
CA ALA A 28 -2.42 -16.49 7.78
C ALA A 28 -3.95 -16.53 7.71
N ASN A 29 -4.61 -17.15 8.70
CA ASN A 29 -6.07 -17.16 8.81
C ASN A 29 -6.63 -15.77 9.07
N PHE A 30 -5.98 -14.98 9.93
CA PHE A 30 -6.37 -13.59 10.16
C PHE A 30 -6.25 -12.74 8.89
N TRP A 31 -5.17 -12.92 8.10
CA TRP A 31 -5.03 -12.24 6.82
C TRP A 31 -6.18 -12.60 5.85
N LYS A 32 -6.55 -13.89 5.77
CA LYS A 32 -7.67 -14.35 4.95
C LYS A 32 -9.00 -13.76 5.42
N LEU A 33 -9.22 -13.63 6.73
CA LEU A 33 -10.41 -13.00 7.29
C LEU A 33 -10.53 -11.53 6.86
N VAL A 34 -9.43 -10.78 6.93
CA VAL A 34 -9.40 -9.33 6.63
C VAL A 34 -9.52 -9.06 5.12
N TRP A 35 -8.73 -9.77 4.31
CA TRP A 35 -8.51 -9.46 2.88
C TRP A 35 -9.14 -10.47 1.92
N GLY A 36 -9.36 -11.71 2.35
CA GLY A 36 -9.74 -12.83 1.49
C GLY A 36 -11.23 -13.18 1.51
N SER A 37 -12.10 -12.31 2.04
CA SER A 37 -13.55 -12.56 2.07
C SER A 37 -14.13 -12.65 0.65
N ASN A 38 -14.95 -13.66 0.40
CA ASN A 38 -15.63 -13.85 -0.89
C ASN A 38 -16.85 -12.93 -1.08
N ASN A 39 -17.40 -12.38 0.02
CA ASN A 39 -18.52 -11.44 -0.01
C ASN A 39 -18.25 -10.29 0.97
N PRO A 40 -17.29 -9.41 0.69
CA PRO A 40 -16.93 -8.35 1.60
C PRO A 40 -17.97 -7.22 1.56
N ALA A 41 -18.35 -6.70 2.74
CA ALA A 41 -19.25 -5.54 2.84
C ALA A 41 -18.59 -4.22 2.37
N ILE A 42 -17.26 -4.13 2.44
CA ILE A 42 -16.46 -3.03 1.92
C ILE A 42 -15.58 -3.58 0.81
N ASP A 43 -15.64 -2.97 -0.39
CA ASP A 43 -14.87 -3.43 -1.53
C ASP A 43 -13.35 -3.30 -1.30
N GLN A 44 -12.58 -4.04 -2.09
CA GLN A 44 -11.15 -4.20 -1.87
C GLN A 44 -10.37 -2.90 -2.04
N ARG A 45 -10.78 -2.02 -2.96
CA ARG A 45 -10.14 -0.72 -3.21
C ARG A 45 -10.38 0.20 -2.02
N THR A 46 -11.62 0.30 -1.54
CA THR A 46 -11.96 1.09 -0.35
C THR A 46 -11.22 0.59 0.89
N LYS A 47 -11.10 -0.73 1.09
CA LYS A 47 -10.28 -1.28 2.18
C LYS A 47 -8.81 -0.85 2.11
N TYR A 48 -8.21 -0.80 0.91
CA TYR A 48 -6.83 -0.32 0.78
C TYR A 48 -6.69 1.16 1.09
N LEU A 49 -7.64 2.01 0.68
CA LEU A 49 -7.64 3.43 1.04
C LEU A 49 -7.79 3.66 2.54
N LEU A 50 -8.71 2.94 3.19
CA LEU A 50 -8.86 3.00 4.65
C LEU A 50 -7.60 2.51 5.37
N SER A 51 -7.02 1.40 4.90
CA SER A 51 -5.78 0.87 5.46
C SER A 51 -4.61 1.82 5.25
N LEU A 52 -4.52 2.47 4.09
CA LEU A 52 -3.54 3.51 3.79
C LEU A 52 -3.66 4.63 4.83
N SER A 53 -4.83 5.25 4.98
CA SER A 53 -5.05 6.32 5.95
C SER A 53 -4.69 5.92 7.37
N ASN A 54 -5.11 4.72 7.80
CA ASN A 54 -4.81 4.22 9.13
C ASN A 54 -3.30 4.02 9.34
N THR A 55 -2.60 3.52 8.33
CA THR A 55 -1.14 3.30 8.42
C THR A 55 -0.34 4.60 8.33
N VAL A 56 -0.84 5.62 7.63
CA VAL A 56 -0.28 6.97 7.66
C VAL A 56 -0.43 7.56 9.07
N GLY A 57 -1.64 7.57 9.62
CA GLY A 57 -1.89 8.10 10.97
C GLY A 57 -1.14 7.36 12.08
N ALA A 58 -0.79 6.08 11.87
CA ALA A 58 0.04 5.30 12.78
C ALA A 58 1.56 5.48 12.56
N GLY A 59 2.00 6.36 11.65
CA GLY A 59 3.42 6.56 11.30
C GLY A 59 4.07 5.35 10.61
N ARG A 60 3.28 4.38 10.12
CA ARG A 60 3.78 3.14 9.50
C ARG A 60 4.02 3.35 8.00
N ILE A 61 4.91 4.28 7.65
CA ILE A 61 5.17 4.74 6.28
C ILE A 61 5.43 3.61 5.29
N ARG A 62 6.21 2.59 5.67
CA ARG A 62 6.44 1.42 4.81
C ARG A 62 5.13 0.70 4.48
N GLN A 63 4.26 0.50 5.48
CA GLN A 63 2.97 -0.13 5.24
C GLN A 63 2.06 0.77 4.41
N ALA A 64 2.06 2.08 4.69
CA ALA A 64 1.29 3.06 3.92
C ALA A 64 1.67 3.02 2.44
N THR A 65 2.96 3.01 2.12
CA THR A 65 3.46 2.89 0.74
C THR A 65 2.90 1.64 0.04
N ARG A 66 2.86 0.51 0.74
CA ARG A 66 2.28 -0.73 0.21
C ARG A 66 0.77 -0.63 -0.02
N GLU A 67 0.04 0.00 0.89
CA GLU A 67 -1.41 0.20 0.74
C GLU A 67 -1.73 1.15 -0.42
N LEU A 68 -0.92 2.20 -0.63
CA LEU A 68 -1.02 3.09 -1.79
C LEU A 68 -0.92 2.32 -3.11
N ILE A 69 0.14 1.51 -3.27
CA ILE A 69 0.37 0.73 -4.50
C ILE A 69 -0.77 -0.26 -4.73
N LYS A 70 -1.26 -0.92 -3.66
CA LYS A 70 -2.40 -1.85 -3.75
C LYS A 70 -3.70 -1.13 -4.11
N ALA A 71 -3.98 0.04 -3.51
CA ALA A 71 -5.15 0.85 -3.82
C ALA A 71 -5.13 1.29 -5.29
N TYR A 72 -3.99 1.84 -5.73
CA TYR A 72 -3.80 2.25 -7.12
C TYR A 72 -4.00 1.08 -8.08
N ALA A 73 -3.35 -0.06 -7.85
CA ALA A 73 -3.51 -1.26 -8.67
C ALA A 73 -4.96 -1.79 -8.68
N ALA A 74 -5.72 -1.58 -7.60
CA ALA A 74 -7.13 -1.94 -7.49
C ALA A 74 -8.09 -0.92 -8.14
N GLY A 75 -7.57 0.11 -8.81
CA GLY A 75 -8.37 1.05 -9.59
C GLY A 75 -8.54 2.44 -8.97
N THR A 76 -7.83 2.76 -7.88
CA THR A 76 -7.82 4.16 -7.38
C THR A 76 -7.22 5.09 -8.43
N THR A 77 -7.83 6.26 -8.62
CA THR A 77 -7.38 7.30 -9.57
C THR A 77 -6.43 8.29 -8.90
N VAL A 78 -5.66 9.04 -9.69
CA VAL A 78 -4.87 10.17 -9.17
C VAL A 78 -5.74 11.20 -8.46
N SER A 79 -6.94 11.52 -8.96
CA SER A 79 -7.83 12.49 -8.30
C SER A 79 -8.29 12.03 -6.92
N GLU A 80 -8.62 10.74 -6.76
CA GLU A 80 -8.95 10.16 -5.44
C GLU A 80 -7.75 10.22 -4.48
N LEU A 81 -6.53 10.02 -5.00
CA LEU A 81 -5.31 10.17 -4.21
C LEU A 81 -5.02 11.63 -3.84
N ASP A 82 -5.24 12.58 -4.75
CA ASP A 82 -5.06 14.01 -4.49
C ASP A 82 -5.95 14.49 -3.33
N GLU A 83 -7.21 14.07 -3.31
CA GLU A 83 -8.12 14.35 -2.20
C GLU A 83 -7.64 13.69 -0.91
N LEU A 84 -7.18 12.44 -0.97
CA LEU A 84 -6.72 11.73 0.21
C LEU A 84 -5.44 12.33 0.82
N PHE A 85 -4.47 12.75 -0.01
CA PHE A 85 -3.27 13.44 0.45
C PHE A 85 -3.62 14.82 1.04
N THR A 86 -4.61 15.52 0.50
CA THR A 86 -5.17 16.74 1.12
C THR A 86 -5.75 16.44 2.51
N LEU A 87 -6.47 15.33 2.68
CA LEU A 87 -6.95 14.90 3.98
C LEU A 87 -5.82 14.57 4.96
N PHE A 88 -4.67 14.05 4.49
CA PHE A 88 -3.51 13.84 5.36
C PHE A 88 -2.93 15.15 5.88
N VAL A 89 -2.82 16.17 5.01
CA VAL A 89 -2.40 17.51 5.40
C VAL A 89 -3.37 18.12 6.42
N TRP A 90 -4.67 18.00 6.18
CA TRP A 90 -5.71 18.52 7.08
C TRP A 90 -5.66 17.84 8.46
N ASN A 91 -5.62 16.51 8.50
CA ASN A 91 -5.78 15.75 9.73
C ASN A 91 -4.51 15.68 10.59
N GLN A 92 -3.32 15.81 9.99
CA GLN A 92 -2.03 15.72 10.73
C GLN A 92 -1.29 17.06 10.80
N GLY A 93 -1.74 18.07 10.04
CA GLY A 93 -1.12 19.38 9.95
C GLY A 93 -0.06 19.48 8.85
N ALA A 94 0.04 20.66 8.24
CA ALA A 94 0.98 20.93 7.15
C ALA A 94 2.46 20.77 7.55
N GLY A 95 2.81 21.10 8.81
CA GLY A 95 4.18 20.92 9.32
C GLY A 95 4.59 19.44 9.38
N TYR A 96 3.71 18.59 9.94
CA TYR A 96 3.94 17.14 9.98
C TYR A 96 4.01 16.55 8.57
N PHE A 97 3.11 16.99 7.68
CA PHE A 97 3.18 16.56 6.28
C PHE A 97 4.53 16.91 5.66
N ALA A 98 4.99 18.16 5.80
CA ALA A 98 6.24 18.60 5.21
C ALA A 98 7.48 17.88 5.78
N SER A 99 7.50 17.56 7.08
CA SER A 99 8.66 16.93 7.72
C SER A 99 8.67 15.41 7.62
N GLU A 100 7.50 14.75 7.72
CA GLU A 100 7.42 13.28 7.81
C GLU A 100 6.92 12.64 6.52
N ILE A 101 5.89 13.20 5.89
CA ILE A 101 5.26 12.58 4.70
C ILE A 101 5.97 13.03 3.43
N GLY A 102 6.30 14.31 3.30
CA GLY A 102 6.98 14.90 2.14
C GLY A 102 8.27 14.19 1.74
N PRO A 103 9.22 13.92 2.66
CA PRO A 103 10.45 13.20 2.31
C PRO A 103 10.29 11.67 2.28
N SER A 104 9.08 11.14 2.48
CA SER A 104 8.87 9.70 2.64
C SER A 104 8.78 8.94 1.32
N PRO A 105 9.06 7.61 1.33
CA PRO A 105 8.76 6.72 0.21
C PRO A 105 7.29 6.71 -0.21
N LEU A 106 6.36 6.99 0.72
CA LEU A 106 4.94 7.07 0.41
C LEU A 106 4.64 8.22 -0.55
N PHE A 107 5.16 9.41 -0.26
CA PHE A 107 4.93 10.58 -1.10
C PHE A 107 5.68 10.46 -2.44
N ALA A 108 6.89 9.89 -2.42
CA ALA A 108 7.63 9.58 -3.64
C ALA A 108 6.86 8.61 -4.56
N ALA A 109 6.24 7.56 -4.01
CA ALA A 109 5.40 6.63 -4.77
C ALA A 109 4.15 7.32 -5.36
N TYR A 110 3.50 8.19 -4.59
CA TYR A 110 2.38 8.99 -5.08
C TYR A 110 2.79 9.96 -6.21
N GLN A 111 3.92 10.66 -6.08
CA GLN A 111 4.44 11.52 -7.14
C GLN A 111 4.79 10.72 -8.40
N SER A 112 5.34 9.52 -8.24
CA SER A 112 5.65 8.59 -9.33
C SER A 112 4.39 8.13 -10.08
N ILE A 113 3.29 7.86 -9.38
CA ILE A 113 1.98 7.59 -10.01
C ILE A 113 1.56 8.80 -10.86
N LYS A 114 1.56 10.01 -10.29
CA LYS A 114 1.12 11.23 -10.97
C LYS A 114 1.94 11.53 -12.23
N SER A 115 3.27 11.40 -12.15
CA SER A 115 4.14 11.69 -13.29
C SER A 115 3.94 10.69 -14.44
N GLN A 116 3.76 9.41 -14.12
CA GLN A 116 3.61 8.36 -15.12
C GLN A 116 2.22 8.30 -15.76
N GLU A 117 1.14 8.62 -15.03
CA GLU A 117 -0.18 8.76 -15.67
C GLU A 117 -0.22 9.97 -16.62
N ASN A 118 0.47 11.06 -16.28
CA ASN A 118 0.59 12.23 -17.18
C ASN A 118 1.32 11.92 -18.49
N THR A 119 2.19 10.91 -18.52
CA THR A 119 2.86 10.45 -19.75
C THR A 119 2.04 9.40 -20.52
N SER A 120 0.77 9.19 -20.16
CA SER A 120 -0.14 8.22 -20.78
C SER A 120 0.38 6.77 -20.76
N LEU A 121 1.21 6.42 -19.78
CA LEU A 121 1.65 5.05 -19.60
C LEU A 121 0.48 4.14 -19.21
N PRO A 122 0.40 2.90 -19.73
CA PRO A 122 -0.58 1.94 -19.27
C PRO A 122 -0.45 1.70 -17.77
N LYS A 123 -1.57 1.59 -17.06
CA LYS A 123 -1.62 1.44 -15.61
C LYS A 123 -0.81 0.25 -15.11
N GLU A 124 -0.79 -0.85 -15.86
CA GLU A 124 0.01 -2.03 -15.56
C GLU A 124 1.51 -1.75 -15.54
N GLU A 125 2.00 -0.89 -16.43
CA GLU A 125 3.41 -0.47 -16.46
C GLU A 125 3.75 0.44 -15.29
N VAL A 126 2.82 1.33 -14.90
CA VAL A 126 2.95 2.14 -13.67
C VAL A 126 3.02 1.24 -12.43
N VAL A 127 2.17 0.21 -12.34
CA VAL A 127 2.23 -0.74 -11.21
C VAL A 127 3.55 -1.51 -11.20
N LYS A 128 4.08 -1.93 -12.35
CA LYS A 128 5.39 -2.60 -12.42
C LYS A 128 6.53 -1.69 -11.97
N SER A 129 6.55 -0.42 -12.38
CA SER A 129 7.56 0.53 -11.94
C SER A 129 7.48 0.76 -10.43
N LEU A 130 6.27 0.92 -9.89
CA LEU A 130 6.07 1.06 -8.44
C LEU A 130 6.55 -0.16 -7.65
N LEU A 131 6.33 -1.38 -8.16
CA LEU A 131 6.80 -2.60 -7.51
C LEU A 131 8.32 -2.70 -7.52
N ARG A 132 8.97 -2.30 -8.60
CA ARG A 132 10.43 -2.26 -8.67
C ARG A 132 10.99 -1.20 -7.71
N ASP A 133 10.40 -0.02 -7.69
CA ASP A 133 10.97 1.16 -7.04
C ASP A 133 10.54 1.30 -5.57
N PHE A 134 9.42 0.68 -5.15
CA PHE A 134 8.89 0.79 -3.80
C PHE A 134 8.38 -0.55 -3.21
N GLY A 135 8.57 -1.64 -3.94
CA GLY A 135 8.16 -2.98 -3.51
C GLY A 135 9.17 -3.67 -2.60
N GLU A 136 8.97 -4.98 -2.42
CA GLU A 136 9.73 -5.79 -1.46
C GLU A 136 11.17 -6.07 -1.90
N ASP A 137 11.43 -6.02 -3.20
CA ASP A 137 12.73 -6.29 -3.80
C ASP A 137 13.65 -5.04 -3.79
N ASN A 138 13.11 -3.85 -3.49
CA ASN A 138 13.94 -2.66 -3.32
C ASN A 138 14.63 -2.70 -1.93
N PRO A 139 15.98 -2.72 -1.84
CA PRO A 139 16.72 -2.72 -0.58
C PRO A 139 16.38 -1.58 0.39
N ASP A 140 15.93 -0.43 -0.14
CA ASP A 140 15.58 0.76 0.62
C ASP A 140 14.14 0.74 1.15
N CYS A 141 13.30 -0.20 0.66
CA CYS A 141 11.88 -0.33 1.01
C CYS A 141 11.50 -1.73 1.54
N GLY A 142 12.31 -2.74 1.26
CA GLY A 142 12.10 -4.15 1.57
C GLY A 142 12.39 -4.52 3.01
N VAL A 143 11.91 -5.70 3.44
CA VAL A 143 12.42 -6.33 4.66
C VAL A 143 13.66 -7.11 4.22
N ARG A 144 14.83 -6.89 4.83
CA ARG A 144 15.95 -7.82 4.65
C ARG A 144 15.50 -9.18 5.16
N SER A 145 15.32 -10.14 4.26
CA SER A 145 15.08 -11.55 4.59
C SER A 145 16.33 -12.19 5.16
#